data_AF-A0A6N9Q1C4-F1
#
_entry.id   AF-A0A6N9Q1C4-F1
#
_cell.length_a   1.000
_cell.length_b   1.000
_cell.length_c   1.000
_cell.angle_alpha   90.00
_cell.angle_beta   90.00
_cell.angle_gamma   90.00
#
_symmetry.space_group_name_H-M   'P 1'
#
loop_
_entity.id
_entity.type
_entity.pdbx_description
1 polymer ?
#
loop_
_entity_poly.entity_id
_entity_poly.type
_entity_poly.pdbx_seq_one_letter_code
_entity_poly.pdbx_strand_id
1 'polypeptide(L)'
;MKHINPMRIIVTLYITILLIFDYFPVISLEITKIFTWIFIAIIIVSIIFGRKKVKDNINEVIIQIFINIYVIFLMGLLTILGGKSTLGISFDNGFFWIIFLLSFFDIFSQWKKIKKVKKH
;
A
#
# COMPACT_ATOMS: atom_id res chain seq x y z
N MET A 1 -8.02 3.43 -23.92
CA MET A 1 -7.03 3.91 -22.92
C MET A 1 -7.70 3.92 -21.56
N LYS A 2 -7.20 3.12 -20.60
CA LYS A 2 -7.74 3.01 -19.24
C LYS A 2 -7.71 4.39 -18.57
N HIS A 3 -8.84 4.89 -18.08
CA HIS A 3 -8.88 6.08 -17.23
C HIS A 3 -8.00 5.85 -16.00
N ILE A 4 -6.86 6.54 -15.94
CA ILE A 4 -6.03 6.58 -14.74
C ILE A 4 -6.80 7.43 -13.73
N ASN A 5 -7.19 6.83 -12.60
CA ASN A 5 -7.96 7.53 -11.58
C ASN A 5 -7.04 8.52 -10.86
N PRO A 6 -7.30 9.84 -10.91
CA PRO A 6 -6.41 10.87 -10.34
C PRO A 6 -6.19 10.68 -8.83
N MET A 7 -7.19 10.17 -8.11
CA MET A 7 -7.04 9.84 -6.69
C MET A 7 -5.94 8.81 -6.44
N ARG A 8 -5.75 7.85 -7.35
CA ARG A 8 -4.70 6.84 -7.21
C ARG A 8 -3.32 7.44 -7.40
N ILE A 9 -3.16 8.36 -8.36
CA ILE A 9 -1.90 9.06 -8.56
C ILE A 9 -1.52 9.83 -7.30
N ILE A 10 -2.49 10.56 -6.72
CA ILE A 10 -2.27 11.34 -5.50
C ILE A 10 -1.86 10.41 -4.34
N VAL A 11 -2.56 9.28 -4.15
CA VAL A 11 -2.22 8.30 -3.11
C VAL A 11 -0.83 7.71 -3.34
N THR A 12 -0.48 7.34 -4.57
CA THR A 12 0.85 6.80 -4.88
C THR A 12 1.95 7.82 -4.61
N LEU A 13 1.79 9.07 -5.06
CA LEU A 13 2.76 10.13 -4.79
C LEU A 13 2.92 10.39 -3.29
N TYR A 14 1.81 10.40 -2.55
CA TYR A 14 1.83 10.55 -1.10
C TYR A 14 2.59 9.42 -0.42
N ILE A 15 2.37 8.15 -0.83
CA ILE A 15 3.13 6.99 -0.36
C ILE A 15 4.63 7.18 -0.62
N THR A 16 5.00 7.61 -1.82
CA THR A 16 6.40 7.84 -2.19
C THR A 16 7.07 8.84 -1.27
N ILE A 17 6.42 10.00 -1.06
CA ILE A 17 6.93 11.07 -0.21
C ILE A 17 7.07 10.59 1.24
N LEU A 18 6.08 9.86 1.74
CA LEU A 18 6.08 9.33 3.10
C LEU A 18 7.23 8.33 3.33
N LEU A 19 7.44 7.41 2.38
CA LEU A 19 8.56 6.48 2.42
C LEU A 19 9.92 7.20 2.36
N ILE A 20 10.04 8.24 1.53
CA ILE A 20 11.26 9.07 1.49
C ILE A 20 11.52 9.70 2.87
N PHE A 21 10.50 10.28 3.51
CA PHE A 21 10.67 10.88 4.83
C PHE A 21 10.92 9.86 5.95
N ASP A 22 10.41 8.63 5.83
CA ASP A 22 10.70 7.55 6.78
C ASP A 22 12.15 7.07 6.68
N TYR A 23 12.68 6.93 5.46
CA TYR A 23 14.04 6.43 5.19
C TYR A 23 15.12 7.50 5.28
N PHE A 24 14.77 8.74 4.97
CA PHE A 24 15.63 9.92 5.05
C PHE A 24 14.90 10.99 5.88
N PRO A 25 14.97 10.92 7.22
CA PRO A 25 14.32 11.90 8.08
C PRO A 25 15.03 13.26 7.97
N VAL A 26 14.59 14.08 7.01
CA VAL A 26 15.06 15.48 6.82
C VAL A 26 14.32 16.44 7.77
N ILE A 27 13.16 16.03 8.29
CA ILE A 27 12.28 16.81 9.17
C ILE A 27 12.11 16.10 10.52
N SER A 28 11.60 16.82 11.53
CA SER A 28 11.37 16.29 12.88
C SER A 28 10.63 14.95 12.87
N LEU A 29 11.23 13.96 13.54
CA LEU A 29 10.82 12.54 13.58
C LEU A 29 9.40 12.35 14.13
N GLU A 30 8.95 13.24 15.02
CA GLU A 30 7.60 13.20 15.61
C GLU A 30 6.49 13.49 14.59
N ILE A 31 6.73 14.45 13.70
CA ILE A 31 5.76 14.83 12.66
C ILE A 31 5.61 13.67 11.68
N THR A 32 6.72 13.11 11.21
CA THR A 32 6.74 11.97 10.28
C THR A 32 6.04 10.74 10.88
N LYS A 33 6.19 10.51 12.19
CA LYS A 33 5.50 9.42 12.91
C LYS A 33 3.98 9.56 12.86
N ILE A 34 3.45 10.75 13.14
CA ILE A 34 2.00 11.01 13.13
C ILE A 34 1.41 10.78 11.74
N PHE A 35 2.04 11.32 10.69
CA PHE A 35 1.57 11.12 9.31
C PHE A 35 1.61 9.65 8.88
N THR A 36 2.62 8.91 9.33
CA THR A 36 2.75 7.48 9.05
C THR A 36 1.63 6.66 9.68
N TRP A 37 1.31 6.89 10.95
CA TRP A 37 0.20 6.21 11.62
C TRP A 37 -1.16 6.59 11.04
N ILE A 38 -1.38 7.87 10.70
CA ILE A 38 -2.60 8.31 10.00
C ILE A 38 -2.72 7.60 8.66
N PHE A 39 -1.61 7.44 7.93
CA PHE A 39 -1.62 6.76 6.64
C PHE A 39 -1.92 5.26 6.75
N ILE A 40 -1.31 4.57 7.72
CA ILE A 40 -1.63 3.16 8.02
C ILE A 40 -3.12 3.03 8.39
N ALA A 41 -3.65 3.95 9.20
CA ALA A 41 -5.07 3.97 9.53
C ALA A 41 -5.95 4.19 8.28
N ILE A 42 -5.57 5.09 7.37
CA ILE A 42 -6.28 5.31 6.10
C ILE A 42 -6.24 4.06 5.21
N ILE A 43 -5.10 3.36 5.12
CA ILE A 43 -5.02 2.09 4.38
C ILE A 43 -5.97 1.06 4.99
N ILE A 44 -5.92 0.88 6.31
CA ILE A 44 -6.78 -0.09 7.02
C ILE A 44 -8.26 0.26 6.80
N VAL A 45 -8.63 1.54 6.95
CA VAL A 45 -9.99 2.03 6.69
C VAL A 45 -10.37 1.81 5.22
N SER A 46 -9.48 2.08 4.26
CA SER A 46 -9.72 1.84 2.84
C SER A 46 -9.93 0.36 2.53
N ILE A 47 -9.16 -0.54 3.16
CA ILE A 47 -9.33 -2.00 3.02
C ILE A 47 -10.64 -2.47 3.66
N ILE A 48 -11.02 -1.93 4.82
CA ILE A 48 -12.25 -2.33 5.54
C ILE A 48 -13.50 -1.79 4.83
N PHE A 49 -13.52 -0.51 4.48
CA PHE A 49 -14.69 0.18 3.92
C PHE A 49 -14.75 0.10 2.38
N GLY A 50 -13.63 -0.10 1.69
CA GLY A 50 -13.55 -0.29 0.23
C GLY A 50 -14.17 -1.60 -0.27
N ARG A 51 -14.47 -2.54 0.64
CA ARG A 51 -15.16 -3.82 0.34
C ARG A 51 -16.51 -3.65 -0.37
N LYS A 52 -17.14 -2.47 -0.30
CA LYS A 52 -18.46 -2.21 -0.89
C LYS A 52 -18.46 -1.97 -2.40
N LYS A 53 -17.30 -1.85 -3.06
CA LYS A 53 -17.22 -1.65 -4.52
C LYS A 53 -16.38 -2.73 -5.19
N VAL A 54 -16.67 -4.00 -4.92
CA VAL A 54 -16.27 -5.08 -5.82
C VAL A 54 -17.10 -4.94 -7.10
N LYS A 55 -16.71 -4.02 -7.98
CA LYS A 55 -16.98 -4.24 -9.40
C LYS A 55 -16.05 -5.38 -9.79
N ASP A 56 -16.60 -6.46 -10.35
CA ASP A 56 -15.93 -7.69 -10.79
C ASP A 56 -14.87 -7.43 -11.88
N ASN A 57 -13.88 -6.61 -11.57
CA ASN A 57 -12.92 -6.09 -12.52
C ASN A 57 -11.55 -6.60 -12.11
N ILE A 58 -11.07 -7.60 -12.82
CA ILE A 58 -9.73 -8.16 -12.64
C ILE A 58 -8.63 -7.09 -12.71
N ASN A 59 -8.90 -5.97 -13.40
CA ASN A 59 -8.00 -4.82 -13.46
C ASN A 59 -7.76 -4.17 -12.09
N GLU A 60 -8.74 -4.17 -11.20
CA GLU A 60 -8.59 -3.62 -9.85
C GLU A 60 -7.65 -4.46 -9.00
N VAL A 61 -7.79 -5.79 -9.09
CA VAL A 61 -6.89 -6.74 -8.44
C VAL A 61 -5.46 -6.60 -8.98
N ILE A 62 -5.29 -6.49 -10.30
CA ILE A 62 -3.97 -6.28 -10.92
C ILE A 62 -3.34 -4.95 -10.45
N ILE A 63 -4.12 -3.87 -10.36
CA ILE A 63 -3.59 -2.58 -9.88
C ILE A 63 -3.20 -2.67 -8.41
N GLN A 64 -3.97 -3.36 -7.57
CA GLN A 64 -3.64 -3.54 -6.14
C GLN A 64 -2.33 -4.33 -5.97
N ILE A 65 -2.13 -5.39 -6.77
CA ILE A 65 -0.86 -6.13 -6.82
C ILE A 65 0.29 -5.21 -7.26
N PHE A 66 0.08 -4.41 -8.31
CA PHE A 66 1.10 -3.49 -8.82
C PHE A 66 1.53 -2.46 -7.77
N ILE A 67 0.59 -1.89 -7.01
CA ILE A 67 0.89 -0.94 -5.92
C ILE A 67 1.68 -1.63 -4.80
N ASN A 68 1.32 -2.85 -4.40
CA ASN A 68 2.08 -3.60 -3.39
C ASN A 68 3.53 -3.87 -3.84
N ILE A 69 3.71 -4.29 -5.10
CA ILE A 69 5.05 -4.50 -5.67
C ILE A 69 5.82 -3.19 -5.74
N TYR A 70 5.17 -2.10 -6.15
CA TYR A 70 5.77 -0.76 -6.18
C TYR A 70 6.29 -0.33 -4.81
N VAL A 71 5.52 -0.54 -3.74
CA VAL A 71 5.94 -0.22 -2.37
C VAL A 71 7.16 -1.03 -1.95
N ILE A 72 7.16 -2.36 -2.18
CA ILE A 72 8.31 -3.22 -1.88
C ILE A 72 9.54 -2.76 -2.66
N PHE A 73 9.38 -2.50 -3.96
CA PHE A 73 10.48 -2.04 -4.81
C PHE A 73 11.05 -0.72 -4.30
N LEU A 74 10.19 0.24 -3.95
CA LEU A 74 10.61 1.54 -3.43
C LEU A 74 11.32 1.41 -2.08
N MET A 75 10.82 0.57 -1.17
CA MET A 75 11.51 0.27 0.10
C MET A 75 12.91 -0.30 -0.16
N GLY A 76 13.04 -1.26 -1.08
CA GLY A 76 14.33 -1.82 -1.47
C GLY A 76 15.27 -0.76 -2.04
N LEU A 77 14.77 0.08 -2.94
CA LEU A 77 15.54 1.16 -3.56
C LEU A 77 16.02 2.17 -2.51
N LEU A 78 15.16 2.61 -1.60
CA LEU A 78 15.51 3.54 -0.52
C LEU A 78 16.53 2.92 0.46
N THR A 79 16.43 1.62 0.73
CA THR A 79 17.40 0.87 1.55
C THR A 79 18.78 0.84 0.88
N ILE A 80 18.84 0.56 -0.43
CA ILE A 80 20.09 0.52 -1.20
C ILE A 80 20.75 1.90 -1.26
N LEU A 81 19.94 2.97 -1.33
CA LEU A 81 20.43 4.35 -1.25
C LEU A 81 20.97 4.74 0.13
N GLY A 82 21.02 3.81 1.10
CA GLY A 82 21.55 4.04 2.44
C GLY A 82 20.52 4.60 3.43
N GLY A 83 19.25 4.71 3.02
CA GLY A 83 18.17 5.11 3.90
C GLY A 83 17.89 4.05 4.97
N LYS A 84 17.57 4.49 6.18
CA LYS A 84 17.18 3.63 7.29
C LYS A 84 15.80 4.03 7.76
N SER A 85 14.83 3.13 7.62
CA SER A 85 13.47 3.35 8.13
C SER A 85 13.53 3.57 9.65
N THR A 86 12.86 4.62 10.10
CA THR A 86 12.82 5.02 11.52
C THR A 86 11.47 4.74 12.18
N LEU A 87 10.40 4.68 11.38
CA LEU A 87 9.02 4.49 11.82
C LEU A 87 8.55 3.06 11.65
N GLY A 88 9.42 2.19 11.12
CA GLY A 88 9.20 0.77 11.04
C GLY A 88 8.48 0.32 9.76
N ILE A 89 8.47 1.12 8.69
CA ILE A 89 8.13 0.63 7.35
C ILE A 89 9.42 0.05 6.73
N SER A 90 9.91 -1.03 7.32
CA SER A 90 11.12 -1.72 6.91
C SER A 90 10.87 -3.20 6.70
N PHE A 91 11.77 -3.84 5.96
CA PHE A 91 11.76 -5.30 5.82
C PHE A 91 12.00 -6.02 7.16
N ASP A 92 12.63 -5.36 8.12
CA ASP A 92 12.93 -5.93 9.43
C ASP A 92 11.78 -5.79 10.44
N ASN A 93 10.73 -5.02 10.11
CA ASN A 93 9.59 -4.84 11.01
C ASN A 93 8.50 -5.90 10.76
N GLY A 94 8.26 -6.75 11.76
CA GLY A 94 7.19 -7.76 11.72
C GLY A 94 5.79 -7.15 11.49
N PHE A 95 5.53 -5.92 11.95
CA PHE A 95 4.24 -5.25 11.73
C PHE A 95 3.96 -4.96 10.25
N PHE A 96 4.99 -4.62 9.48
CA PHE A 96 4.87 -4.41 8.03
C PHE A 96 4.42 -5.71 7.33
N TRP A 97 5.03 -6.84 7.68
CA TRP A 97 4.67 -8.15 7.12
C TRP A 97 3.24 -8.57 7.47
N ILE A 98 2.74 -8.25 8.66
CA ILE A 98 1.34 -8.51 9.04
C ILE A 98 0.37 -7.73 8.13
N ILE A 99 0.60 -6.42 7.94
CA ILE A 99 -0.23 -5.60 7.04
C ILE A 99 -0.14 -6.12 5.60
N PHE A 100 1.06 -6.48 5.16
CA PHE A 100 1.28 -7.02 3.83
C PHE A 100 0.52 -8.33 3.61
N LEU A 101 0.55 -9.25 4.58
CA LEU A 101 -0.21 -10.50 4.55
C LEU A 101 -1.73 -10.26 4.54
N LEU A 102 -2.23 -9.29 5.31
CA LEU A 102 -3.64 -8.90 5.29
C LEU A 102 -4.07 -8.36 3.91
N SER A 103 -3.22 -7.52 3.29
CA SER A 103 -3.42 -7.02 1.93
C SER A 103 -3.47 -8.17 0.92
N PHE A 104 -2.58 -9.15 1.06
CA PHE A 104 -2.54 -10.34 0.20
C PHE A 104 -3.77 -11.24 0.39
N PHE A 105 -4.22 -11.42 1.63
CA PHE A 105 -5.45 -12.17 1.92
C PHE A 105 -6.68 -11.50 1.31
N ASP A 106 -6.74 -10.17 1.34
CA ASP A 106 -7.83 -9.43 0.72
C ASP A 106 -7.82 -9.58 -0.81
N ILE A 107 -6.64 -9.49 -1.46
CA ILE A 107 -6.46 -9.79 -2.89
C ILE A 107 -6.94 -11.21 -3.22
N PHE A 108 -6.56 -12.21 -2.42
CA PHE A 108 -6.96 -13.60 -2.63
C PHE A 108 -8.48 -13.79 -2.48
N SER A 109 -9.08 -13.15 -1.47
CA SER A 109 -10.53 -13.14 -1.24
C SER A 109 -11.28 -12.51 -2.41
N GLN A 110 -10.81 -11.37 -2.92
CA GLN A 110 -11.36 -10.72 -4.11
C GLN A 110 -11.25 -11.61 -5.35
N TRP A 111 -10.10 -12.23 -5.58
CA TRP A 111 -9.89 -13.12 -6.73
C TRP A 111 -10.79 -14.36 -6.68
N LYS A 112 -11.01 -14.94 -5.50
CA LYS A 112 -11.94 -16.06 -5.28
C LYS A 112 -13.39 -15.67 -5.58
N LYS A 113 -13.81 -14.44 -5.22
CA LYS A 113 -15.15 -13.91 -5.55
C LYS A 113 -15.33 -13.75 -7.06
N ILE A 114 -14.37 -13.14 -7.76
CA ILE A 114 -14.42 -12.98 -9.22
C ILE A 114 -14.52 -14.34 -9.93
N LYS A 115 -13.76 -15.35 -9.48
CA LYS A 115 -13.84 -16.71 -10.03
C LYS A 115 -15.20 -17.37 -9.81
N LYS A 116 -15.88 -17.09 -8.68
CA LYS A 116 -17.23 -17.61 -8.41
C LYS A 116 -18.29 -16.93 -9.28
N VAL A 117 -18.19 -15.61 -9.48
CA VAL A 117 -19.13 -14.84 -10.32
C VAL A 117 -19.03 -15.28 -11.79
N LYS A 118 -17.82 -15.56 -12.30
CA LYS A 118 -17.62 -15.99 -13.70
C LYS A 118 -18.07 -17.43 -14.00
N LYS A 119 -18.53 -18.19 -13.00
CA LYS A 119 -18.92 -19.62 -13.12
C LYS A 119 -20.46 -19.81 -13.15
N HIS A 120 -21.22 -18.73 -12.95
CA HIS A 120 -22.66 -18.64 -13.18
C HIS A 120 -22.90 -17.78 -14.43
#